data_AF-A0A4Y3NB03-F1
#
_entry.id   AF-A0A4Y3NB03-F1
#
_cell.length_a   1.000
_cell.length_b   1.000
_cell.length_c   1.000
_cell.angle_alpha   90.00
_cell.angle_beta   90.00
_cell.angle_gamma   90.00
#
_symmetry.space_group_name_H-M   'P 1'
#
loop_
_entity.id
_entity.type
_entity.pdbx_description
1 polymer ?
#
loop_
_entity_poly.entity_id
_entity_poly.type
_entity_poly.pdbx_seq_one_letter_code
_entity_poly.pdbx_strand_id
1 'polypeptide(L)'
;MGRIGLALTLAGTAALLPGCFPEPVACPAIGHVAGVSLTVAADYAPEVASLRLKACQDGICTEKDLMLNPGATSVDEGCTPDGVCSATSSPDGTLQGFLELPALSENSLEASVTGISPAGLAIPGRTVMFKPKGEFPYGEQCGRVISASLVLDAAGLRQR
;
A
#
# COMPACT_ATOMS: atom_id res chain seq x y z
N MET A 1 62.88 44.87 -42.92
CA MET A 1 62.26 45.24 -41.63
C MET A 1 60.75 45.21 -41.81
N GLY A 2 60.08 44.27 -41.15
CA GLY A 2 58.62 44.07 -41.16
C GLY A 2 58.34 42.83 -40.31
N ARG A 3 57.72 43.03 -39.13
CA ARG A 3 57.60 42.06 -38.02
C ARG A 3 56.16 41.54 -37.92
N ILE A 4 55.98 40.50 -37.09
CA ILE A 4 54.72 39.99 -36.48
C ILE A 4 54.04 38.90 -37.34
N GLY A 5 53.69 37.71 -36.88
CA GLY A 5 53.67 37.08 -35.56
C GLY A 5 52.82 35.79 -35.65
N LEU A 6 53.17 34.77 -34.86
CA LEU A 6 52.42 33.54 -34.62
C LEU A 6 50.92 33.79 -34.37
N ALA A 7 50.04 32.85 -34.79
CA ALA A 7 49.28 32.01 -33.84
C ALA A 7 48.27 31.08 -34.56
N LEU A 8 48.29 29.81 -34.13
CA LEU A 8 47.30 28.79 -34.43
C LEU A 8 45.90 29.21 -33.94
N THR A 9 44.87 28.95 -34.74
CA THR A 9 43.49 28.83 -34.25
C THR A 9 42.80 27.63 -34.90
N LEU A 10 43.12 26.42 -34.42
CA LEU A 10 42.18 25.30 -34.49
C LEU A 10 41.08 25.58 -33.46
N ALA A 11 40.03 26.26 -33.89
CA ALA A 11 38.81 26.40 -33.10
C ALA A 11 38.17 25.02 -32.97
N GLY A 12 38.32 24.42 -31.79
CA GLY A 12 37.66 23.16 -31.44
C GLY A 12 36.15 23.33 -31.50
N THR A 13 35.52 22.60 -32.41
CA THR A 13 34.09 22.32 -32.37
C THR A 13 33.82 21.48 -31.12
N ALA A 14 33.54 22.16 -30.00
CA ALA A 14 32.95 21.54 -28.83
C ALA A 14 31.61 20.92 -29.27
N ALA A 15 31.59 19.59 -29.36
CA ALA A 15 30.39 18.83 -29.62
C ALA A 15 29.38 19.14 -28.50
N LEU A 16 28.36 19.93 -28.83
CA LEU A 16 27.11 19.98 -28.09
C LEU A 16 26.42 18.63 -28.32
N LEU A 17 26.88 17.59 -27.63
CA LEU A 17 26.08 16.40 -27.40
C LEU A 17 24.92 16.84 -26.51
N PRO A 18 23.66 16.86 -26.96
CA PRO A 18 22.55 16.90 -26.02
C PRO A 18 22.76 15.68 -25.13
N GLY A 19 23.07 15.93 -23.85
CA GLY A 19 23.14 14.86 -22.87
C GLY A 19 21.76 14.21 -22.84
N CYS A 20 21.63 13.03 -23.45
CA CYS A 20 20.56 12.09 -23.17
C CYS A 20 20.74 11.62 -21.73
N PHE A 21 20.44 12.49 -20.78
CA PHE A 21 20.17 12.07 -19.42
C PHE A 21 18.77 11.46 -19.44
N PRO A 22 18.59 10.23 -18.93
CA PRO A 22 17.25 9.68 -18.76
C PRO A 22 16.44 10.69 -17.95
N GLU A 23 15.28 11.09 -18.46
CA GLU A 23 14.39 11.99 -17.73
C GLU A 23 14.10 11.38 -16.35
N PRO A 24 14.22 12.16 -15.27
CA PRO A 24 13.95 11.65 -13.94
C PRO A 24 12.50 11.17 -13.88
N VAL A 25 12.31 9.88 -13.63
CA VAL A 25 10.97 9.33 -13.48
C VAL A 25 10.36 9.93 -12.22
N ALA A 26 9.23 10.63 -12.39
CA ALA A 26 8.46 11.20 -11.30
C ALA A 26 7.71 10.09 -10.55
N CYS A 27 8.36 9.47 -9.57
CA CYS A 27 7.73 8.52 -8.67
C CYS A 27 7.00 9.25 -7.53
N PRO A 28 5.75 8.87 -7.19
CA PRO A 28 5.03 9.49 -6.08
C PRO A 28 5.82 9.35 -4.77
N ALA A 29 5.97 10.45 -4.03
CA ALA A 29 6.57 10.46 -2.71
C ALA A 29 5.57 9.94 -1.64
N ILE A 30 5.19 8.66 -1.75
CA ILE A 30 4.22 8.02 -0.87
C ILE A 30 4.95 7.13 0.13
N GLY A 31 4.70 7.35 1.41
CA GLY A 31 5.18 6.49 2.48
C GLY A 31 4.37 5.20 2.53
N HIS A 32 5.07 4.06 2.51
CA HIS A 32 4.45 2.76 2.73
C HIS A 32 4.74 2.31 4.17
N VAL A 33 3.69 2.11 4.96
CA VAL A 33 3.78 1.56 6.31
C VAL A 33 3.75 0.04 6.20
N ALA A 34 4.77 -0.63 6.72
CA ALA A 34 4.79 -2.09 6.80
C ALA A 34 3.69 -2.57 7.77
N GLY A 35 2.83 -3.46 7.31
CA GLY A 35 1.78 -3.99 8.18
C GLY A 35 0.76 -4.88 7.49
N VAL A 36 -0.18 -5.36 8.29
CA VAL A 36 -1.30 -6.20 7.85
C VAL A 36 -2.58 -5.38 7.95
N SER A 37 -3.23 -5.17 6.81
CA SER A 37 -4.59 -4.65 6.79
C SER A 37 -5.60 -5.76 7.03
N LEU A 38 -6.64 -5.45 7.81
CA LEU A 38 -7.76 -6.34 8.06
C LEU A 38 -9.05 -5.64 7.66
N THR A 39 -9.82 -6.27 6.78
CA THR A 39 -11.20 -5.90 6.47
C THR A 39 -12.14 -6.90 7.11
N VAL A 40 -13.10 -6.42 7.89
CA VAL A 40 -14.27 -7.21 8.31
C VAL A 40 -15.36 -7.00 7.26
N ALA A 41 -15.85 -8.09 6.68
CA ALA A 41 -16.89 -8.02 5.65
C ALA A 41 -18.18 -7.40 6.20
N ALA A 42 -18.94 -6.71 5.34
CA ALA A 42 -20.09 -5.92 5.77
C ALA A 42 -21.20 -6.75 6.42
N ASP A 43 -21.38 -7.99 5.98
CA ASP A 43 -22.33 -8.96 6.54
C ASP A 43 -21.88 -9.53 7.90
N TYR A 44 -20.60 -9.41 8.23
CA TYR A 44 -20.01 -9.88 9.48
C TYR A 44 -19.63 -8.77 10.46
N ALA A 45 -19.54 -7.51 9.99
CA ALA A 45 -19.24 -6.35 10.82
C ALA A 45 -20.15 -6.18 12.05
N PRO A 46 -21.48 -6.44 11.97
CA PRO A 46 -22.36 -6.36 13.15
C PRO A 46 -22.03 -7.38 14.25
N GLU A 47 -21.33 -8.47 13.94
CA GLU A 47 -20.96 -9.53 14.89
C GLU A 47 -19.67 -9.20 15.66
N VAL A 48 -19.02 -8.08 15.36
CA VAL A 48 -17.69 -7.73 15.87
C VAL A 48 -17.76 -6.44 16.70
N ALA A 49 -17.39 -6.54 17.98
CA ALA A 49 -17.18 -5.37 18.84
C ALA A 49 -15.71 -4.98 18.92
N SER A 50 -14.81 -5.96 19.03
CA SER A 50 -13.36 -5.74 19.05
C SER A 50 -12.61 -6.92 18.44
N LEU A 51 -11.47 -6.63 17.83
CA LEU A 51 -10.57 -7.64 17.28
C LEU A 51 -9.14 -7.42 17.77
N ARG A 52 -8.46 -8.53 18.04
CA ARG A 52 -7.04 -8.61 18.35
C ARG A 52 -6.38 -9.37 17.22
N LEU A 53 -5.42 -8.72 16.54
CA LEU A 53 -4.67 -9.30 15.44
C LEU A 53 -3.24 -9.54 15.88
N LYS A 54 -2.75 -10.76 15.65
CA LYS A 54 -1.35 -11.14 15.80
C LYS A 54 -0.82 -11.57 14.44
N ALA A 55 0.34 -11.05 14.06
CA ALA A 55 1.05 -11.45 12.85
C ALA A 55 2.50 -11.80 13.20
N CYS A 56 2.98 -12.92 12.66
CA CYS A 56 4.33 -13.43 12.83
C CYS A 56 4.98 -13.61 11.47
N GLN A 57 6.14 -12.99 11.27
CA GLN A 57 6.96 -13.15 10.07
C GLN A 57 8.43 -13.29 10.48
N ASP A 58 9.12 -14.26 9.90
CA ASP A 58 10.55 -14.49 10.12
C ASP A 58 10.93 -14.60 11.62
N GLY A 59 10.04 -15.19 12.42
CA GLY A 59 10.23 -15.37 13.87
C GLY A 59 9.90 -14.15 14.73
N ILE A 60 9.55 -13.01 14.14
CA ILE A 60 9.14 -11.79 14.85
C ILE A 60 7.62 -11.71 14.82
N CYS A 61 7.00 -11.62 16.00
CA CYS A 61 5.56 -11.47 16.15
C CYS A 61 5.20 -10.08 16.66
N THR A 62 4.16 -9.48 16.09
CA THR A 62 3.52 -8.27 16.58
C THR A 62 2.04 -8.55 16.80
N GLU A 63 1.49 -8.02 17.89
CA GLU A 63 0.09 -8.25 18.26
C GLU A 63 -0.51 -6.99 18.87
N LYS A 64 -1.74 -6.65 18.48
CA LYS A 64 -2.44 -5.46 18.99
C LYS A 64 -3.96 -5.59 18.87
N ASP A 65 -4.67 -4.94 19.79
CA ASP A 65 -6.10 -4.63 19.58
C ASP A 65 -6.23 -3.64 18.43
N LEU A 66 -7.07 -3.98 17.46
CA LEU A 66 -7.27 -3.17 16.28
C LEU A 66 -8.25 -2.04 16.57
N MET A 67 -7.86 -0.83 16.17
CA MET A 67 -8.80 0.27 16.01
C MET A 67 -9.56 0.03 14.70
N LEU A 68 -10.83 -0.35 14.82
CA LEU A 68 -11.71 -0.61 13.69
C LEU A 68 -12.41 0.69 13.28
N ASN A 69 -12.27 1.06 12.02
CA ASN A 69 -12.90 2.23 11.43
C ASN A 69 -13.91 1.80 10.35
N PRO A 70 -15.03 2.51 10.17
CA PRO A 70 -15.95 2.24 9.07
C PRO A 70 -15.24 2.33 7.71
N GLY A 71 -15.49 1.37 6.84
CA GLY A 71 -15.07 1.44 5.45
C GLY A 71 -15.98 2.30 4.59
N ALA A 72 -15.49 2.61 3.39
CA ALA A 72 -16.20 3.42 2.42
C ALA A 72 -15.81 3.02 1.00
N THR A 73 -16.73 3.26 0.09
CA THR A 73 -16.54 3.09 -1.35
C THR A 73 -16.78 4.42 -2.06
N SER A 74 -16.10 4.60 -3.20
CA SER A 74 -16.31 5.77 -4.05
C SER A 74 -17.53 5.55 -4.93
N VAL A 75 -18.45 6.51 -4.91
CA VAL A 75 -19.63 6.56 -5.77
C VAL A 75 -19.40 7.65 -6.82
N ASP A 76 -19.53 7.29 -8.09
CA ASP A 76 -19.41 8.22 -9.22
C ASP A 76 -20.64 9.14 -9.27
N GLU A 77 -20.39 10.46 -9.31
CA GLU A 77 -21.41 11.50 -9.45
C GLU A 77 -21.52 12.00 -10.90
N GLY A 78 -20.79 11.35 -11.81
CA GLY A 78 -20.75 11.67 -13.23
C GLY A 78 -19.82 12.82 -13.55
N CYS A 79 -19.83 13.22 -14.83
CA CYS A 79 -18.99 14.28 -15.36
C CYS A 79 -19.82 15.39 -16.01
N THR A 80 -19.36 16.63 -15.89
CA THR A 80 -19.90 17.77 -16.63
C THR A 80 -19.59 17.63 -18.14
N PRO A 81 -20.34 18.30 -19.03
CA PRO A 81 -20.04 18.31 -20.48
C PRO A 81 -18.63 18.82 -20.83
N ASP A 82 -18.07 19.67 -19.97
CA ASP A 82 -16.73 20.25 -20.01
C ASP A 82 -15.64 19.31 -19.45
N GLY A 83 -16.02 18.10 -19.02
CA GLY A 83 -15.08 17.02 -18.67
C GLY A 83 -14.64 16.99 -17.22
N VAL A 84 -15.30 17.73 -16.33
CA VAL A 84 -15.02 17.67 -14.89
C VAL A 84 -15.82 16.53 -14.27
N CYS A 85 -15.13 15.51 -13.75
CA CYS A 85 -15.75 14.36 -13.10
C CYS A 85 -15.72 14.51 -11.57
N SER A 86 -16.77 14.02 -10.90
CA SER A 86 -16.89 14.05 -9.45
C SER A 86 -17.21 12.66 -8.89
N ALA A 87 -16.77 12.42 -7.65
CA ALA A 87 -17.10 11.22 -6.91
C ALA A 87 -17.27 11.57 -5.43
N THR A 88 -18.15 10.84 -4.74
CA THR A 88 -18.37 10.98 -3.30
C THR A 88 -17.99 9.70 -2.56
N SER A 89 -17.64 9.83 -1.28
CA SER A 89 -17.34 8.69 -0.41
C SER A 89 -18.60 8.27 0.34
N SER A 90 -18.99 7.00 0.23
CA SER A 90 -20.17 6.43 0.88
C SER A 90 -19.80 5.23 1.73
N PRO A 91 -20.34 5.07 2.96
CA PRO A 91 -20.09 3.89 3.78
C PRO A 91 -20.46 2.59 3.06
N ASP A 92 -19.57 1.59 3.10
CA ASP A 92 -19.78 0.29 2.46
C ASP A 92 -20.19 -0.82 3.45
N GLY A 93 -20.35 -0.46 4.73
CA GLY A 93 -20.71 -1.36 5.81
C GLY A 93 -19.55 -2.22 6.34
N THR A 94 -18.37 -2.16 5.73
CA THR A 94 -17.20 -2.89 6.23
C THR A 94 -16.57 -2.20 7.44
N LEU A 95 -15.74 -2.95 8.18
CA LEU A 95 -14.81 -2.36 9.14
C LEU A 95 -13.37 -2.59 8.67
N GLN A 96 -12.52 -1.60 8.88
CA GLN A 96 -11.11 -1.65 8.49
C GLN A 96 -10.22 -1.41 9.71
N GLY A 97 -9.22 -2.26 9.88
CA GLY A 97 -8.17 -2.15 10.88
C GLY A 97 -6.80 -2.37 10.27
N PHE A 98 -5.76 -1.94 10.99
CA PHE A 98 -4.38 -2.09 10.54
C PHE A 98 -3.47 -2.46 11.72
N LEU A 99 -2.66 -3.49 11.51
CA LEU A 99 -1.57 -3.87 12.41
C LEU A 99 -0.25 -3.46 11.77
N GLU A 100 0.39 -2.43 12.31
CA GLU A 100 1.73 -2.04 11.93
C GLU A 100 2.75 -3.10 12.35
N LEU A 101 3.71 -3.37 11.48
CA LEU A 101 4.81 -4.30 11.69
C LEU A 101 6.13 -3.55 11.57
N PRO A 102 7.20 -3.99 12.28
CA PRO A 102 8.51 -3.38 12.15
C PRO A 102 9.11 -3.51 10.75
N ALA A 103 8.77 -4.60 10.05
CA ALA A 103 9.14 -4.86 8.67
C ALA A 103 8.11 -5.81 8.04
N LEU A 104 8.03 -5.79 6.71
CA LEU A 104 7.20 -6.71 5.94
C LEU A 104 8.00 -7.21 4.72
N SER A 105 8.04 -8.52 4.53
CA SER A 105 8.67 -9.20 3.38
C SER A 105 7.65 -10.08 2.64
N GLU A 106 8.04 -10.67 1.50
CA GLU A 106 7.22 -11.64 0.77
C GLU A 106 7.35 -13.08 1.30
N ASN A 107 8.07 -13.26 2.42
CA ASN A 107 8.12 -14.53 3.11
C ASN A 107 6.76 -14.88 3.71
N SER A 108 6.57 -16.16 4.03
CA SER A 108 5.36 -16.63 4.68
C SER A 108 5.10 -15.86 5.98
N LEU A 109 3.89 -15.36 6.13
CA LEU A 109 3.39 -14.67 7.30
C LEU A 109 2.23 -15.47 7.88
N GLU A 110 2.29 -15.73 9.18
CA GLU A 110 1.18 -16.32 9.93
C GLU A 110 0.41 -15.21 10.63
N ALA A 111 -0.89 -15.12 10.38
CA ALA A 111 -1.77 -14.17 11.03
C ALA A 111 -2.87 -14.91 11.78
N SER A 112 -3.17 -14.45 13.00
CA SER A 112 -4.28 -14.94 13.80
C SER A 112 -5.13 -13.81 14.34
N VAL A 113 -6.45 -13.98 14.25
CA VAL A 113 -7.43 -13.01 14.75
C VAL A 113 -8.26 -13.67 15.84
N THR A 114 -8.45 -12.93 16.92
CA THR A 114 -9.43 -13.24 17.98
C THR A 114 -10.29 -12.01 18.21
N GLY A 115 -11.43 -12.15 18.88
CA GLY A 115 -12.32 -11.01 19.07
C GLY A 115 -13.43 -11.25 20.07
N ILE A 116 -14.20 -10.20 20.29
CA ILE A 116 -15.38 -10.18 21.13
C ILE A 116 -16.54 -9.65 20.31
N SER A 117 -17.71 -10.27 20.45
CA SER A 117 -18.97 -9.82 19.84
C SER A 117 -19.63 -8.70 20.64
N PRO A 118 -20.60 -7.96 20.09
CA PRO A 118 -21.35 -6.96 20.85
C PRO A 118 -22.08 -7.51 22.08
N ALA A 119 -22.40 -8.81 22.08
CA ALA A 119 -23.00 -9.51 23.23
C ALA A 119 -21.97 -9.89 24.32
N GLY A 120 -20.67 -9.57 24.13
CA GLY A 120 -19.59 -9.93 25.05
C GLY A 120 -19.08 -11.36 24.91
N LEU A 121 -19.55 -12.11 23.91
CA LEU A 121 -19.11 -13.48 23.66
C LEU A 121 -17.80 -13.50 22.85
N ALA A 122 -16.91 -14.44 23.17
CA ALA A 122 -15.68 -14.65 22.42
C ALA A 122 -15.97 -15.15 21.00
N ILE A 123 -15.38 -14.47 20.01
CA ILE A 123 -15.37 -14.90 18.62
C ILE A 123 -14.28 -15.97 18.48
N PRO A 124 -14.57 -17.14 17.86
CA PRO A 124 -13.58 -18.19 17.66
C PRO A 124 -12.32 -17.67 16.95
N GLY A 125 -11.16 -17.96 17.54
CA GLY A 125 -9.88 -17.59 16.95
C GLY A 125 -9.68 -18.26 15.58
N ARG A 126 -9.21 -17.48 14.61
CA ARG A 126 -8.90 -17.97 13.25
C ARG A 126 -7.45 -17.65 12.93
N THR A 127 -6.77 -18.60 12.29
CA THR A 127 -5.38 -18.45 11.85
C THR A 127 -5.29 -18.74 10.36
N VAL A 128 -4.46 -17.97 9.67
CA VAL A 128 -4.13 -18.15 8.26
C VAL A 128 -2.64 -17.96 8.05
N MET A 129 -2.05 -18.78 7.20
CA MET A 129 -0.69 -18.62 6.73
C MET A 129 -0.73 -18.24 5.25
N PHE A 130 -0.04 -17.17 4.87
CA PHE A 130 -0.08 -16.65 3.51
C PHE A 130 1.21 -15.91 3.16
N LYS A 131 1.39 -15.58 1.88
CA LYS A 131 2.53 -14.78 1.40
C LYS A 131 2.07 -13.36 1.05
N PRO A 132 2.63 -12.31 1.65
CA PRO A 132 2.40 -10.93 1.21
C PRO A 132 2.74 -10.76 -0.28
N LYS A 133 2.03 -9.85 -0.95
CA LYS A 133 2.14 -9.62 -2.40
C LYS A 133 3.05 -8.42 -2.65
N GLY A 134 4.11 -8.60 -3.43
CA GLY A 134 4.94 -7.51 -3.96
C GLY A 134 4.44 -7.03 -5.32
N GLU A 135 4.05 -5.77 -5.44
CA GLU A 135 3.50 -5.17 -6.66
C GLU A 135 4.19 -3.84 -7.00
N PHE A 136 4.00 -3.35 -8.23
CA PHE A 136 4.57 -2.10 -8.73
C PHE A 136 3.46 -1.10 -9.09
N PRO A 137 2.73 -0.56 -8.09
CA PRO A 137 1.54 0.28 -8.34
C PRO A 137 1.84 1.55 -9.14
N TYR A 138 3.11 2.00 -9.15
CA TYR A 138 3.57 3.19 -9.86
C TYR A 138 4.57 2.86 -10.97
N GLY A 139 4.64 1.59 -11.40
CA GLY A 139 5.60 1.09 -12.38
C GLY A 139 6.90 0.55 -11.77
N GLU A 140 7.59 -0.33 -12.49
CA GLU A 140 8.81 -1.01 -12.03
C GLU A 140 9.93 -0.04 -11.62
N GLN A 141 10.02 1.08 -12.33
CA GLN A 141 10.98 2.14 -12.08
C GLN A 141 10.75 2.87 -10.74
N CYS A 142 9.58 2.74 -10.12
CA CYS A 142 9.23 3.38 -8.85
C CYS A 142 9.34 2.46 -7.64
N GLY A 143 9.92 1.28 -7.84
CA GLY A 143 10.14 0.32 -6.78
C GLY A 143 8.89 -0.47 -6.43
N ARG A 144 9.14 -1.55 -5.70
CA ARG A 144 8.13 -2.54 -5.36
C ARG A 144 7.52 -2.23 -4.00
N VAL A 145 6.21 -2.38 -3.90
CA VAL A 145 5.42 -2.22 -2.67
C VAL A 145 4.94 -3.58 -2.22
N ILE A 146 5.23 -3.94 -0.96
CA ILE A 146 4.75 -5.20 -0.37
C ILE A 146 3.48 -4.90 0.41
N SER A 147 2.43 -5.69 0.17
CA SER A 147 1.14 -5.57 0.83
C SER A 147 0.70 -6.88 1.46
N ALA A 148 0.09 -6.79 2.63
CA ALA A 148 -0.53 -7.91 3.33
C ALA A 148 -1.96 -7.50 3.73
N SER A 149 -2.94 -8.22 3.20
CA SER A 149 -4.35 -7.87 3.35
C SER A 149 -5.18 -9.11 3.64
N LEU A 150 -6.01 -9.01 4.68
CA LEU A 150 -6.87 -10.07 5.17
C LEU A 150 -8.34 -9.64 5.12
N VAL A 151 -9.21 -10.61 4.91
CA VAL A 151 -10.66 -10.48 5.08
C VAL A 151 -11.12 -11.44 6.16
N LEU A 152 -11.90 -10.94 7.11
CA LEU A 152 -12.63 -11.71 8.10
C LEU A 152 -14.12 -11.66 7.78
N ASP A 153 -14.72 -12.84 7.63
CA ASP A 153 -16.18 -13.01 7.51
C ASP A 153 -16.64 -14.30 8.20
N ALA A 154 -17.91 -14.67 7.99
CA ALA A 154 -18.49 -15.87 8.56
C ALA A 154 -17.77 -17.17 8.15
N ALA A 155 -17.13 -17.21 6.97
CA ALA A 155 -16.37 -18.38 6.52
C ALA A 155 -14.99 -18.47 7.18
N GLY A 156 -14.45 -17.34 7.64
CA GLY A 156 -13.23 -17.27 8.45
C GLY A 156 -12.27 -16.17 7.99
N LEU A 157 -10.98 -16.40 8.25
CA LEU A 157 -9.91 -15.47 7.91
C LEU A 157 -9.19 -15.93 6.64
N ARG A 158 -9.05 -15.05 5.64
CA ARG A 158 -8.37 -15.35 4.37
C ARG A 158 -7.59 -14.16 3.83
N GLN A 159 -6.62 -14.42 2.97
CA GLN A 159 -5.92 -13.38 2.20
C GLN A 159 -6.84 -12.77 1.13
N ARG A 160 -6.74 -11.44 0.96
CA ARG A 160 -7.37 -10.68 -0.13
C ARG A 160 -6.48 -10.64 -1.38
#